data_AF-A0A2V9W2N9-F1
#
_entry.id   AF-A0A2V9W2N9-F1
#
_cell.length_a   1.000
_cell.length_b   1.000
_cell.length_c   1.000
_cell.angle_alpha   90.00
_cell.angle_beta   90.00
_cell.angle_gamma   90.00
#
_symmetry.space_group_name_H-M   'P 1'
#
loop_
_entity.id
_entity.type
_entity.pdbx_description
1 polymer ?
#
loop_
_entity_poly.entity_id
_entity_poly.type
_entity_poly.pdbx_seq_one_letter_code
_entity_poly.pdbx_strand_id
1 'polypeptide(L)'
;MADIWKSLKTPEHRLAWVVAIAADALQIAVAPLFAEGGISPADVVLDVVVGALLIRLLGWHWAFLPTFAAELMPGFDLFPTWT
;
A
#
# COMPACT_ATOMS: atom_id res chain seq x y z
N MET A 1 -9.41 -19.32 -8.33
CA MET A 1 -9.28 -19.65 -6.89
C MET A 1 -8.02 -20.45 -6.53
N ALA A 2 -7.60 -21.46 -7.31
CA ALA A 2 -6.43 -22.29 -6.98
C ALA A 2 -5.08 -21.54 -7.03
N ASP A 3 -4.99 -20.44 -7.78
CA ASP A 3 -3.74 -19.71 -7.97
C ASP A 3 -3.34 -18.81 -6.79
N ILE A 4 -4.29 -18.35 -5.97
CA ILE A 4 -3.98 -17.58 -4.74
C ILE A 4 -3.12 -18.41 -3.79
N TRP A 5 -3.47 -19.68 -3.62
CA TRP A 5 -2.73 -20.63 -2.79
C TRP A 5 -1.37 -21.03 -3.38
N LYS A 6 -1.17 -20.89 -4.69
CA LYS A 6 0.16 -21.04 -5.32
C LYS A 6 1.00 -19.77 -5.19
N SER A 7 0.37 -18.59 -5.24
CA SER A 7 1.04 -17.29 -5.10
C SER A 7 1.67 -17.11 -3.72
N LEU A 8 1.02 -17.57 -2.65
CA LEU A 8 1.57 -17.58 -1.28
C LEU A 8 2.78 -18.51 -1.07
N LYS A 9 3.19 -19.28 -2.08
CA LYS A 9 4.33 -20.19 -1.97
C LYS A 9 5.67 -19.51 -2.22
N THR A 10 5.69 -18.33 -2.84
CA THR A 10 6.95 -17.62 -3.09
C THR A 10 7.28 -16.69 -1.92
N PRO A 11 8.56 -16.60 -1.50
CA PRO A 11 8.99 -15.68 -0.45
C PRO A 11 8.62 -14.22 -0.73
N GLU A 12 8.65 -13.80 -2.00
CA GLU A 12 8.41 -12.43 -2.44
C GLU A 12 6.94 -12.02 -2.21
N HIS A 13 5.99 -12.91 -2.50
CA HIS A 13 4.57 -12.65 -2.26
C HIS A 13 4.25 -12.53 -0.77
N ARG A 14 4.87 -13.36 0.08
CA ARG A 14 4.71 -13.25 1.53
C ARG A 14 5.26 -11.93 2.05
N LEU A 15 6.42 -11.52 1.54
CA LEU A 15 7.01 -10.24 1.91
C LEU A 15 6.14 -9.07 1.45
N ALA A 16 5.58 -9.13 0.24
CA ALA A 16 4.65 -8.11 -0.25
C ALA A 16 3.40 -8.01 0.62
N TRP A 17 2.84 -9.13 1.07
CA TRP A 17 1.72 -9.15 2.02
C TRP A 17 2.07 -8.50 3.36
N VAL A 18 3.25 -8.80 3.90
CA VAL A 18 3.72 -8.18 5.15
C VAL A 18 3.91 -6.67 4.98
N VAL A 19 4.47 -6.23 3.84
CA VAL A 19 4.65 -4.80 3.52
C VAL A 19 3.30 -4.09 3.43
N ALA A 20 2.34 -4.67 2.70
CA ALA A 20 0.99 -4.12 2.54
C ALA A 20 0.27 -3.97 3.90
N ILE A 21 0.23 -5.04 4.69
CA ILE A 21 -0.41 -5.02 6.01
C ILE A 21 0.27 -4.01 6.95
N ALA A 22 1.60 -3.91 6.90
CA ALA A 22 2.35 -2.96 7.72
C ALA A 22 2.07 -1.51 7.31
N ALA A 23 1.96 -1.23 6.01
CA ALA A 23 1.60 0.07 5.48
C ALA A 23 0.20 0.50 5.94
N ASP A 24 -0.80 -0.36 5.71
CA ASP A 24 -2.18 -0.10 6.13
C ASP A 24 -2.31 0.11 7.64
N ALA A 25 -1.61 -0.72 8.45
CA ALA A 25 -1.60 -0.56 9.90
C ALA A 25 -0.94 0.77 10.33
N LEU A 26 0.10 1.20 9.64
CA LEU A 26 0.76 2.48 9.90
C LEU A 26 -0.13 3.66 9.49
N GLN A 27 -0.75 3.61 8.31
CA GLN A 27 -1.72 4.62 7.87
C GLN A 27 -2.84 4.78 8.92
N ILE A 28 -3.44 3.69 9.40
CA ILE A 28 -4.47 3.74 10.45
C ILE A 28 -3.95 4.36 11.75
N ALA A 29 -2.75 3.97 12.18
CA ALA A 29 -2.17 4.45 13.45
C ALA A 29 -1.80 5.94 13.41
N VAL A 30 -1.36 6.43 12.26
CA VAL A 30 -0.84 7.79 12.08
C VAL A 30 -1.90 8.73 11.46
N ALA A 31 -2.99 8.20 10.90
CA ALA A 31 -4.11 8.97 10.34
C ALA A 31 -4.63 10.09 11.27
N PRO A 32 -4.77 9.91 12.60
CA PRO A 32 -5.18 11.00 13.49
C PRO A 32 -4.19 12.17 13.52
N LEU A 33 -2.90 11.93 13.25
CA LEU A 33 -1.86 12.96 13.20
C LEU A 33 -1.82 13.69 11.84
N PHE A 34 -2.41 13.10 10.80
CA PHE A 34 -2.53 13.70 9.46
C PHE A 34 -3.89 14.36 9.20
N ALA A 35 -4.88 14.09 10.06
CA ALA A 35 -6.23 14.66 9.98
C ALA A 35 -6.28 16.21 10.10
N GLU A 36 -5.20 16.86 10.53
CA GLU A 36 -5.15 18.31 10.75
C GLU A 36 -4.77 19.14 9.50
N GLY A 37 -4.46 18.52 8.35
CA GLY A 37 -4.57 19.22 7.06
C GLY A 37 -3.48 18.94 6.02
N GLY A 38 -3.93 18.50 4.84
CA GLY A 38 -3.18 18.56 3.59
C GLY A 38 -2.07 17.52 3.45
N ILE A 39 -1.69 17.28 2.18
CA ILE A 39 -0.62 16.36 1.75
C ILE A 39 0.53 16.36 2.75
N SER A 40 0.60 15.31 3.58
CA SER A 40 1.67 15.16 4.56
C SER A 40 2.92 14.68 3.80
N PRO A 41 4.07 15.36 3.95
CA PRO A 41 5.30 14.88 3.33
C PRO A 41 5.69 13.46 3.77
N ALA A 42 5.32 13.07 5.00
CA ALA A 42 5.58 11.73 5.51
C ALA A 42 4.68 10.67 4.86
N ASP A 43 3.43 11.05 4.57
CA ASP A 43 2.42 10.22 3.93
C ASP A 43 2.80 9.93 2.46
N VAL A 44 3.11 10.99 1.70
CA VAL A 44 3.62 10.85 0.32
C VAL A 44 4.87 9.96 0.25
N VAL A 45 5.79 10.10 1.21
CA VAL A 45 6.99 9.27 1.26
C VAL A 45 6.63 7.82 1.55
N LEU A 46 5.70 7.57 2.47
CA LEU A 46 5.20 6.22 2.76
C LEU A 46 4.62 5.58 1.50
N ASP A 47 3.72 6.25 0.80
CA ASP A 47 3.02 5.70 -0.37
C ASP A 47 3.98 5.40 -1.52
N VAL A 48 4.92 6.31 -1.79
CA VAL A 48 5.95 6.11 -2.83
C VAL A 48 6.84 4.91 -2.48
N VAL A 49 7.24 4.78 -1.22
CA VAL A 49 8.08 3.67 -0.76
C VAL A 49 7.33 2.34 -0.85
N VAL A 50 6.09 2.28 -0.34
CA VAL A 50 5.27 1.07 -0.34
C VAL A 50 4.95 0.65 -1.78
N GLY A 51 4.50 1.58 -2.62
CA GLY A 51 4.26 1.34 -4.04
C GLY A 51 5.49 0.81 -4.77
N ALA A 52 6.67 1.42 -4.54
CA ALA A 52 7.93 0.97 -5.14
C ALA A 52 8.32 -0.44 -4.66
N LEU A 53 8.16 -0.75 -3.37
CA LEU A 53 8.45 -2.07 -2.82
C LEU A 53 7.51 -3.14 -3.40
N LEU A 54 6.20 -2.87 -3.48
CA LEU A 54 5.24 -3.82 -4.03
C LEU A 54 5.46 -4.06 -5.52
N ILE A 55 5.72 -3.02 -6.31
CA ILE A 55 6.12 -3.18 -7.72
C ILE A 55 7.41 -4.00 -7.84
N ARG A 56 8.38 -3.79 -6.94
CA ARG A 56 9.67 -4.50 -6.98
C ARG A 56 9.57 -5.97 -6.59
N LEU A 57 8.66 -6.31 -5.67
CA LEU A 57 8.43 -7.66 -5.16
C LEU A 57 7.49 -8.48 -6.05
N LEU A 58 6.41 -7.86 -6.52
CA LEU A 58 5.37 -8.54 -7.29
C LEU A 58 5.52 -8.35 -8.80
N GLY A 59 6.34 -7.38 -9.25
CA GLY A 59 6.37 -6.92 -10.63
C GLY A 59 5.25 -5.92 -10.92
N TRP A 60 5.42 -5.08 -11.93
CA TRP A 60 4.37 -4.13 -12.35
C TRP A 60 3.13 -4.86 -12.89
N HIS A 61 1.96 -4.44 -12.41
CA HIS A 61 0.66 -4.97 -12.84
C HIS A 61 -0.39 -3.85 -12.88
N TRP A 62 -1.34 -3.95 -13.82
CA TRP A 62 -2.48 -3.03 -13.90
C TRP A 62 -3.37 -3.05 -12.64
N ALA A 63 -3.26 -4.11 -11.83
CA ALA A 63 -3.97 -4.23 -10.56
C ALA A 63 -3.56 -3.17 -9.52
N PHE A 64 -2.42 -2.49 -9.67
CA PHE A 64 -2.01 -1.40 -8.77
C PHE A 64 -2.70 -0.07 -9.05
N LEU A 65 -3.33 0.10 -10.22
CA LEU A 65 -3.92 1.39 -10.60
C LEU A 65 -5.02 1.88 -9.65
N PRO A 66 -5.95 1.04 -9.17
CA PRO A 66 -6.96 1.48 -8.20
C PRO A 66 -6.33 2.01 -6.91
N THR A 67 -5.31 1.32 -6.38
CA THR A 67 -4.55 1.74 -5.19
C THR A 67 -3.85 3.07 -5.44
N PHE A 68 -3.10 3.22 -6.53
CA PHE A 68 -2.44 4.51 -6.84
C PHE A 68 -3.43 5.65 -7.06
N ALA A 69 -4.61 5.37 -7.61
CA ALA A 69 -5.64 6.40 -7.74
C ALA A 69 -6.24 6.82 -6.39
N ALA A 70 -6.36 5.89 -5.44
CA ALA A 70 -6.81 6.17 -4.08
C ALA A 70 -5.81 7.07 -3.34
N GLU A 71 -4.52 6.71 -3.37
CA GLU A 71 -3.45 7.46 -2.68
C GLU A 71 -3.19 8.86 -3.27
N LEU A 72 -3.59 9.11 -4.53
CA LEU A 72 -3.49 10.44 -5.13
C LEU A 72 -4.69 11.35 -4.80
N MET A 73 -5.74 10.81 -4.19
CA MET A 73 -6.98 11.53 -3.93
C MET A 73 -7.05 11.96 -2.46
N PRO A 74 -7.03 13.28 -2.16
CA PRO A 74 -7.06 13.76 -0.78
C PRO A 74 -8.26 13.24 -0.01
N GLY A 75 -8.02 12.65 1.16
CA GLY A 75 -9.01 12.03 2.02
C GLY A 75 -9.30 10.56 1.67
N PHE A 76 -9.02 10.11 0.44
CA PHE A 76 -9.06 8.70 0.06
C PHE A 76 -7.73 7.98 0.36
N ASP A 77 -6.63 8.73 0.33
CA ASP A 77 -5.28 8.36 0.80
C ASP A 77 -5.23 7.92 2.28
N LEU A 78 -6.22 8.30 3.07
CA LEU A 78 -6.33 7.87 4.47
C LEU A 78 -6.90 6.46 4.65
N PHE A 79 -7.40 5.83 3.59
CA PHE A 79 -7.93 4.46 3.68
C PHE A 79 -6.82 3.43 3.50
N PRO A 80 -6.88 2.29 4.21
CA PRO A 80 -5.94 1.19 4.03
C PRO A 80 -6.21 0.52 2.67
N THR A 81 -5.42 0.85 1.65
CA THR A 81 -5.62 0.38 0.26
C THR A 81 -4.49 -0.50 -0.29
N TRP A 82 -3.49 -0.82 0.53
CA TRP A 82 -2.33 -1.59 0.08
C TRP A 82 -2.53 -3.11 0.12
N THR A 83 -3.50 -3.63 0.90
CA THR A 83 -3.90 -5.05 0.88
C THR A 83 -4.88 -5.42 -0.23
#